data_AF-A0A7X9FH36-F1
#
_entry.id   AF-A0A7X9FH36-F1
#
_cell.length_a   1.000
_cell.length_b   1.000
_cell.length_c   1.000
_cell.angle_alpha   90.00
_cell.angle_beta   90.00
_cell.angle_gamma   90.00
#
_symmetry.space_group_name_H-M   'P 1'
#
loop_
_entity.id
_entity.type
_entity.pdbx_description
1 polymer ?
#
loop_
_entity_poly.entity_id
_entity_poly.type
_entity_poly.pdbx_seq_one_letter_code
_entity_poly.pdbx_strand_id
1 'polypeptide(L)'
;MYLLYVDESGEPSNKDEQYFVLGAVAVYENNAYFLSEAIDKIQDKWFPGATQPIEFHAAKIFNHSEEPWRSMPKEDRKGVIYDLCLALDSINQKGLSLFGVAIHKASFPSENPVEKAFHEL
;
A
#
# COMPACT_ATOMS: atom_id res chain seq x y z
N MET A 1 0.28 11.64 -18.94
CA MET A 1 0.80 10.26 -18.78
C MET A 1 0.38 9.76 -17.40
N TYR A 2 0.29 8.44 -17.18
CA TYR A 2 0.09 7.86 -15.84
C TYR A 2 1.37 7.15 -15.39
N LEU A 3 1.71 7.33 -14.12
CA LEU A 3 2.74 6.54 -13.43
C LEU A 3 2.04 5.35 -12.77
N LEU A 4 2.44 4.14 -13.13
CA LEU A 4 1.93 2.90 -12.53
C LEU A 4 2.99 2.35 -11.58
N TYR A 5 2.63 2.17 -10.31
CA TYR A 5 3.41 1.43 -9.34
C TYR A 5 2.65 0.14 -9.00
N VAL A 6 3.38 -0.97 -8.92
CA VAL A 6 2.84 -2.31 -8.66
C VAL A 6 3.65 -2.92 -7.51
N ASP A 7 2.98 -3.59 -6.59
CA ASP A 7 3.60 -4.26 -5.45
C ASP A 7 2.83 -5.55 -5.11
N GLU A 8 3.52 -6.53 -4.54
CA GLU A 8 2.97 -7.83 -4.22
C GLU A 8 2.89 -8.10 -2.71
N SER A 9 1.92 -8.93 -2.34
CA SER A 9 1.80 -9.50 -1.00
C SER A 9 1.59 -11.00 -1.09
N GLY A 10 2.44 -11.72 -0.38
CA GLY A 10 2.51 -13.17 -0.37
C GLY A 10 3.62 -13.70 -1.27
N GLU A 11 4.25 -14.78 -0.83
CA GLU A 11 5.28 -15.49 -1.55
C GLU A 11 4.65 -16.60 -2.43
N PRO A 12 4.92 -16.60 -3.75
CA PRO A 12 4.34 -17.57 -4.69
C PRO A 12 4.61 -19.03 -4.31
N SER A 13 5.81 -19.31 -3.79
CA SER A 13 6.27 -20.65 -3.38
C SER A 13 5.83 -21.05 -1.97
N ASN A 14 5.43 -20.10 -1.12
CA ASN A 14 5.03 -20.40 0.24
C ASN A 14 3.65 -21.09 0.26
N LYS A 15 3.58 -22.31 0.77
CA LYS A 15 2.33 -23.10 0.80
C LYS A 15 1.41 -22.73 1.97
N ASP A 16 1.94 -22.08 3.00
CA ASP A 16 1.16 -21.70 4.18
C ASP A 16 0.27 -20.48 3.90
N GLU A 17 0.64 -19.67 2.91
CA GLU A 17 -0.17 -18.57 2.42
C GLU A 17 -1.14 -19.06 1.35
N GLN A 18 -2.43 -18.79 1.49
CA GLN A 18 -3.45 -19.27 0.54
C GLN A 18 -3.62 -18.38 -0.69
N TYR A 19 -3.28 -17.10 -0.55
CA TYR A 19 -3.45 -16.08 -1.57
C TYR A 19 -2.12 -15.47 -1.97
N PHE A 20 -2.03 -15.08 -3.24
CA PHE A 20 -1.08 -14.11 -3.74
C PHE A 20 -1.87 -12.86 -4.14
N VAL A 21 -1.45 -11.68 -3.69
CA VAL A 21 -2.17 -10.43 -3.98
C VAL A 21 -1.24 -9.48 -4.71
N LEU A 22 -1.68 -8.98 -5.86
CA LEU A 22 -1.01 -7.91 -6.60
C LEU A 22 -1.81 -6.62 -6.41
N GLY A 23 -1.18 -5.61 -5.84
CA GLY A 23 -1.74 -4.27 -5.71
C GLY A 23 -1.09 -3.31 -6.69
N ALA A 24 -1.85 -2.35 -7.22
CA ALA A 24 -1.26 -1.28 -8.00
C ALA A 24 -1.93 0.07 -7.76
N VAL A 25 -1.16 1.13 -7.97
CA VAL A 25 -1.65 2.51 -8.00
C VAL A 25 -1.21 3.16 -9.31
N ALA A 26 -2.18 3.67 -10.06
CA ALA A 26 -1.93 4.53 -11.21
C ALA A 26 -2.21 5.98 -10.81
N VAL A 27 -1.24 6.86 -11.03
CA VAL A 27 -1.36 8.30 -10.73
C VAL A 27 -1.08 9.10 -11.98
N TYR A 28 -2.00 9.99 -12.35
CA TYR A 28 -1.77 10.96 -13.42
C TYR A 28 -0.54 11.80 -13.05
N GLU A 29 0.42 11.93 -13.95
CA GLU A 29 1.75 12.50 -13.63
C GLU A 29 1.69 13.88 -12.96
N ASN A 30 0.74 14.73 -13.35
CA ASN A 30 0.56 16.07 -12.78
C ASN A 30 0.07 16.04 -11.31
N ASN A 31 -0.42 14.89 -10.84
CA ASN A 31 -0.88 14.70 -9.47
C ASN A 31 0.15 14.03 -8.57
N ALA A 32 1.25 13.50 -9.10
CA ALA A 32 2.26 12.80 -8.31
C ALA A 32 2.82 13.70 -7.19
N TYR A 33 3.10 14.96 -7.52
CA TYR A 33 3.54 15.95 -6.53
C TYR A 33 2.52 16.17 -5.41
N PHE A 34 1.23 16.33 -5.76
CA PHE A 34 0.17 16.55 -4.77
C PHE A 34 -0.08 15.32 -3.89
N LEU A 35 0.11 14.11 -4.44
CA LEU A 35 0.10 12.88 -3.66
C LEU A 35 1.24 12.85 -2.67
N SER A 36 2.48 13.06 -3.11
CA SER A 36 3.64 13.12 -2.21
C SER A 36 3.45 14.15 -1.10
N GLU A 37 3.02 15.37 -1.44
CA GLU A 37 2.77 16.44 -0.46
C GLU A 37 1.68 16.06 0.56
N ALA A 38 0.62 15.35 0.13
CA ALA A 38 -0.43 14.88 1.04
C ALA A 38 0.10 13.80 2.00
N ILE A 39 0.96 12.91 1.55
CA ILE A 39 1.60 11.88 2.38
C ILE A 39 2.62 12.51 3.34
N ASP A 40 3.41 13.48 2.89
CA ASP A 40 4.36 14.21 3.73
C ASP A 40 3.64 14.93 4.89
N LYS A 41 2.49 15.57 4.62
CA LYS A 41 1.64 16.18 5.66
C LYS A 41 1.16 15.19 6.72
N ILE A 42 0.93 13.93 6.34
CA ILE A 42 0.57 12.86 7.29
C ILE A 42 1.79 12.51 8.15
N GLN A 43 2.97 12.40 7.57
CA GLN A 43 4.20 12.18 8.32
C GLN A 43 4.44 13.30 9.33
N ASP A 44 4.33 14.56 8.92
CA ASP A 44 4.54 15.72 9.79
C ASP A 44 3.54 15.74 10.96
N LYS A 45 2.29 15.32 10.71
CA LYS A 45 1.24 15.23 11.74
C LYS A 45 1.55 14.17 12.79
N TRP A 46 1.94 12.96 12.37
CA TRP A 46 2.07 11.81 13.27
C TRP A 46 3.48 11.64 13.83
N PHE A 47 4.49 12.15 13.13
CA PHE A 47 5.91 12.03 13.49
C PHE A 47 6.60 13.40 13.40
N PRO A 48 6.13 14.40 14.19
CA PRO A 48 6.74 15.71 14.19
C PRO A 48 8.21 15.60 14.62
N GLY A 49 9.12 16.04 13.76
CA GLY A 49 10.57 15.96 14.00
C GLY A 49 11.26 14.71 13.48
N ALA A 50 10.55 13.86 12.70
CA ALA A 50 11.22 12.84 11.90
C ALA A 50 12.27 13.50 10.98
N THR A 51 13.51 13.00 11.03
CA THR A 51 14.63 13.52 10.22
C THR A 51 14.85 12.72 8.95
N GLN A 52 14.17 11.58 8.81
CA GLN A 52 14.22 10.67 7.68
C GLN A 52 12.79 10.30 7.28
N PRO A 53 12.54 9.97 6.00
CA PRO A 53 11.25 9.45 5.56
C PRO A 53 10.88 8.18 6.33
N ILE A 54 9.64 8.11 6.77
CA ILE A 54 9.05 6.95 7.44
C ILE A 54 8.19 6.22 6.42
N GLU A 55 8.50 4.96 6.19
CA GLU A 55 7.72 4.14 5.27
C GLU A 55 6.38 3.74 5.88
N PHE A 56 5.28 4.07 5.19
CA PHE A 56 3.91 3.72 5.59
C PHE A 56 3.49 2.33 5.13
N HIS A 57 4.31 1.32 5.43
CA HIS A 57 4.00 -0.06 5.06
C HIS A 57 2.91 -0.64 5.97
N ALA A 58 1.72 -0.90 5.40
CA ALA A 58 0.54 -1.32 6.16
C ALA A 58 0.79 -2.54 7.07
N ALA A 59 1.51 -3.56 6.62
CA ALA A 59 1.83 -4.74 7.43
C ALA A 59 2.67 -4.38 8.67
N LYS A 60 3.64 -3.47 8.53
CA LYS A 60 4.48 -2.97 9.63
C LYS A 60 3.67 -2.14 10.62
N ILE A 61 2.75 -1.31 10.12
CA ILE A 61 1.82 -0.53 10.95
C ILE A 61 0.89 -1.47 11.73
N PHE A 62 0.24 -2.44 11.08
CA PHE A 62 -0.68 -3.37 11.73
C PHE A 62 0.03 -4.26 12.76
N ASN A 63 1.15 -4.87 12.37
CA ASN A 63 1.90 -5.81 13.20
C ASN A 63 2.84 -5.14 14.20
N HIS A 64 2.98 -3.80 14.15
CA HIS A 64 3.82 -2.99 15.04
C HIS A 64 5.23 -3.59 15.25
N SER A 65 5.81 -4.11 14.17
CA SER A 65 6.99 -4.97 14.22
C SER A 65 8.30 -4.20 14.44
N GLU A 66 8.31 -2.89 14.16
CA GLU A 66 9.50 -2.03 14.19
C GLU A 66 9.15 -0.59 14.57
N GLU A 67 10.16 0.21 14.91
CA GLU A 67 9.96 1.65 15.13
C GLU A 67 9.63 2.37 13.82
N PRO A 68 8.77 3.41 13.85
CA PRO A 68 8.12 3.97 15.05
C PRO A 68 6.83 3.24 15.46
N TRP A 69 6.36 2.29 14.66
CA TRP A 69 5.07 1.60 14.84
C TRP A 69 4.98 0.82 16.15
N ARG A 70 6.09 0.24 16.60
CA ARG A 70 6.18 -0.52 17.85
C ARG A 70 5.86 0.31 19.08
N SER A 71 6.32 1.55 19.12
CA SER A 71 6.10 2.48 20.23
C SER A 71 4.78 3.26 20.12
N MET A 72 4.10 3.16 18.98
CA MET A 72 2.88 3.93 18.69
C MET A 72 1.61 3.21 19.22
N PRO A 73 0.73 3.92 19.95
CA PRO A 73 -0.55 3.38 20.41
C PRO A 73 -1.42 2.83 19.28
N LYS A 74 -2.20 1.78 19.57
CA LYS A 74 -3.05 1.12 18.56
C LYS A 74 -4.02 2.08 17.85
N GLU A 75 -4.67 2.97 18.60
CA GLU A 75 -5.62 3.92 18.02
C GLU A 75 -4.93 4.95 17.14
N ASP A 76 -3.73 5.39 17.51
CA ASP A 76 -2.93 6.31 16.68
C ASP A 76 -2.48 5.63 15.38
N ARG A 77 -2.06 4.36 15.44
CA ARG A 77 -1.73 3.57 14.22
C ARG A 77 -2.92 3.42 13.28
N LYS A 78 -4.13 3.20 13.80
CA LYS A 78 -5.36 3.23 12.98
C LYS A 78 -5.61 4.62 12.41
N GLY A 79 -5.34 5.67 13.18
CA GLY A 79 -5.43 7.05 12.74
C GLY A 79 -4.52 7.34 11.54
N VAL A 80 -3.28 6.82 11.55
CA VAL A 80 -2.37 6.90 10.40
C VAL A 80 -2.98 6.25 9.16
N ILE A 81 -3.47 5.00 9.27
CA ILE A 81 -4.11 4.30 8.14
C ILE A 81 -5.35 5.07 7.64
N TYR A 82 -6.15 5.60 8.56
CA TYR A 82 -7.34 6.37 8.20
C TYR A 82 -6.97 7.65 7.43
N ASP A 83 -5.97 8.40 7.88
CA ASP A 83 -5.49 9.60 7.19
C ASP A 83 -4.92 9.27 5.80
N LEU A 84 -4.22 8.14 5.65
CA LEU A 84 -3.73 7.67 4.35
C LEU A 84 -4.89 7.40 3.39
N CYS A 85 -5.94 6.72 3.85
CA CYS A 85 -7.15 6.50 3.05
C CYS A 85 -7.80 7.82 2.61
N LEU A 86 -7.88 8.81 3.50
CA LEU A 86 -8.42 10.13 3.17
C LEU A 86 -7.55 10.89 2.16
N ALA A 87 -6.22 10.81 2.28
CA ALA A 87 -5.31 11.43 1.31
C ALA A 87 -5.50 10.83 -0.09
N LEU A 88 -5.58 9.50 -0.19
CA LEU A 88 -5.86 8.81 -1.46
C LEU A 88 -7.21 9.22 -2.06
N ASP A 89 -8.26 9.25 -1.24
CA ASP A 89 -9.61 9.66 -1.69
C ASP A 89 -9.65 11.10 -2.22
N SER A 90 -8.93 12.01 -1.56
CA SER A 90 -8.86 13.42 -1.97
C SER A 90 -8.25 13.65 -3.37
N ILE A 91 -7.47 12.68 -3.85
CA ILE A 91 -6.76 12.72 -5.15
C ILE A 91 -7.44 11.81 -6.17
N ASN A 92 -8.17 10.79 -5.73
CA ASN A 92 -8.89 9.81 -6.57
C ASN A 92 -9.69 10.49 -7.69
N GLN A 93 -10.49 11.51 -7.36
CA GLN A 93 -11.31 12.25 -8.33
C GLN A 93 -10.50 13.05 -9.37
N LYS A 94 -9.19 13.19 -9.19
CA LYS A 94 -8.30 14.01 -10.05
C LYS A 94 -7.41 13.17 -10.95
N GLY A 95 -7.45 11.84 -10.86
CA GLY A 95 -6.64 10.94 -11.68
C GLY A 95 -5.72 10.03 -10.88
N LEU A 96 -6.21 9.49 -9.76
CA LEU A 96 -5.60 8.34 -9.08
C LEU A 96 -6.53 7.14 -9.23
N SER A 97 -5.97 5.95 -9.40
CA SER A 97 -6.74 4.71 -9.47
C SER A 97 -6.00 3.60 -8.74
N LEU A 98 -6.74 2.84 -7.93
CA LEU A 98 -6.21 1.70 -7.18
C LEU A 98 -6.72 0.41 -7.84
N PHE A 99 -5.83 -0.57 -7.94
CA PHE A 99 -6.09 -1.89 -8.50
C PHE A 99 -5.68 -2.95 -7.49
N GLY A 100 -6.37 -4.10 -7.53
CA GLY A 100 -6.08 -5.22 -6.65
C GLY A 100 -6.56 -6.52 -7.27
N VAL A 101 -5.65 -7.48 -7.39
CA VAL A 101 -5.93 -8.83 -7.85
C VAL A 101 -5.53 -9.81 -6.75
N ALA A 102 -6.48 -10.65 -6.32
CA ALA A 102 -6.24 -11.68 -5.31
C ALA A 102 -6.39 -13.07 -5.94
N ILE A 103 -5.27 -13.78 -6.07
CA ILE A 103 -5.23 -15.13 -6.63
C ILE A 103 -5.27 -16.15 -5.48
N HIS A 104 -6.37 -16.90 -5.41
CA HIS A 104 -6.46 -18.07 -4.53
C HIS A 104 -5.66 -19.23 -5.15
N LYS A 105 -4.48 -19.55 -4.59
CA LYS A 105 -3.52 -20.48 -5.20
C LYS A 105 -4.10 -21.88 -5.42
N ALA A 106 -4.92 -22.37 -4.51
CA ALA A 106 -5.53 -23.70 -4.63
C ALA A 106 -6.62 -23.79 -5.72
N SER A 107 -7.20 -22.66 -6.15
CA SER A 107 -8.12 -22.64 -7.30
C SER A 107 -7.41 -22.76 -8.65
N PHE A 108 -6.10 -22.47 -8.70
CA PHE A 108 -5.29 -22.46 -9.92
C PHE A 108 -3.97 -23.22 -9.72
N PRO A 109 -4.01 -24.53 -9.38
CA PRO A 109 -2.85 -25.29 -8.92
C PRO A 109 -1.76 -25.50 -9.98
N SER A 110 -2.10 -25.30 -11.26
CA SER A 110 -1.19 -25.46 -12.41
C SER A 110 -0.70 -24.12 -12.98
N GLU A 111 -1.13 -22.99 -12.43
CA GLU A 111 -0.75 -21.66 -12.91
C GLU A 111 0.24 -21.00 -11.95
N ASN A 112 1.16 -20.21 -12.49
CA ASN A 112 2.00 -19.33 -11.67
C ASN A 112 1.13 -18.17 -11.16
N PRO A 113 0.96 -18.01 -9.83
CA PRO A 113 0.07 -16.98 -9.29
C PRO A 113 0.54 -15.55 -9.60
N VAL A 114 1.84 -15.34 -9.83
CA VAL A 114 2.40 -14.05 -10.23
C VAL A 114 1.93 -13.71 -11.65
N GLU A 115 2.24 -14.57 -12.62
CA GLU A 115 1.87 -14.36 -14.03
C GLU A 115 0.35 -14.17 -14.18
N LYS A 116 -0.44 -14.98 -13.48
CA LYS A 116 -1.88 -14.86 -13.45
C LYS A 116 -2.34 -13.50 -12.93
N ALA A 117 -1.78 -13.03 -11.82
CA ALA A 117 -2.15 -11.75 -11.26
C ALA A 117 -1.81 -10.58 -12.19
N PHE A 118 -0.65 -10.61 -12.85
CA PHE A 118 -0.26 -9.58 -13.83
C PHE A 118 -1.14 -9.58 -15.09
N HIS A 119 -1.71 -10.73 -15.49
CA HIS A 119 -2.66 -10.79 -16.60
C HIS A 119 -4.06 -10.27 -16.23
N GLU A 120 -4.44 -10.34 -14.96
CA GLU A 120 -5.75 -9.92 -14.46
C GLU A 120 -5.79 -8.45 -13.98
N LEU A 121 -4.63 -7.83 -13.80
CA LEU A 121 -4.46 -6.43 -13.39
C LEU A 121 -4.86 -5.46 -14.51
#